data_AF-A0A3N2PHC8-F1
#
_entry.id   AF-A0A3N2PHC8-F1
#
_cell.length_a   1.000
_cell.length_b   1.000
_cell.length_c   1.000
_cell.angle_alpha   90.00
_cell.angle_beta   90.00
_cell.angle_gamma   90.00
#
_symmetry.space_group_name_H-M   'P 1'
#
loop_
_entity.id
_entity.type
_entity.pdbx_description
1 polymer ?
#
loop_
_entity_poly.entity_id
_entity_poly.type
_entity_poly.pdbx_seq_one_letter_code
_entity_poly.pdbx_strand_id
1 'polypeptide(L)'
;MLADACAALLQEQATTYMALVRWRSKELERVDWAGWNAALARVQLVGSPSIVEAALGLDSAFWRFSAGIRENVDEVGWRQLRDEVEKRRLAFVNAARMQLSPSAATLRRLVGKPEETNQSTL
;
A
#
# COMPACT_ATOMS: atom_id res chain seq x y z
N MET A 1 -3.74 17.18 11.13
CA MET A 1 -5.01 16.53 10.73
C MET A 1 -4.84 15.67 9.47
N LEU A 2 -4.70 16.25 8.26
CA LEU A 2 -4.53 15.44 7.03
C LEU A 2 -3.21 14.67 7.00
N ALA A 3 -2.09 15.34 7.29
CA ALA A 3 -0.77 14.70 7.31
C ALA A 3 -0.72 13.51 8.29
N ASP A 4 -1.32 13.66 9.48
CA ASP A 4 -1.40 12.59 10.49
C ASP A 4 -2.27 11.42 10.02
N ALA A 5 -3.41 11.69 9.38
CA ALA A 5 -4.26 10.65 8.81
C ALA A 5 -3.55 9.86 7.70
N CYS A 6 -2.84 10.56 6.80
CA CYS A 6 -2.03 9.94 5.76
C CYS A 6 -0.87 9.13 6.33
N ALA A 7 -0.19 9.65 7.36
CA ALA A 7 0.89 8.94 8.05
C ALA A 7 0.37 7.68 8.75
N ALA A 8 -0.79 7.75 9.40
CA ALA A 8 -1.43 6.59 10.01
C ALA A 8 -1.78 5.51 8.98
N LEU A 9 -2.31 5.88 7.81
CA LEU A 9 -2.59 4.91 6.75
C LEU A 9 -1.30 4.27 6.20
N LEU A 10 -0.22 5.02 6.06
CA LEU A 10 1.08 4.46 5.64
C LEU A 10 1.70 3.54 6.70
N GLN A 11 1.51 3.83 7.98
CA GLN A 11 1.94 2.94 9.06
C GLN A 11 1.15 1.62 9.02
N GLU A 12 -0.18 1.70 8.92
CA GLU A 12 -1.03 0.51 8.84
C GLU A 12 -0.84 -0.26 7.53
N GLN A 13 -0.46 0.41 6.44
CA GLN A 13 -0.06 -0.23 5.19
C GLN A 13 1.12 -1.18 5.43
N ALA A 14 2.18 -0.71 6.11
CA ALA A 14 3.35 -1.54 6.41
C ALA A 14 3.00 -2.71 7.34
N THR A 15 2.22 -2.45 8.40
CA THR A 15 1.73 -3.47 9.33
C THR A 15 0.92 -4.56 8.60
N THR A 16 -0.05 -4.16 7.78
CA THR A 16 -0.93 -5.05 7.04
C THR A 16 -0.16 -5.86 6.00
N TYR A 17 0.76 -5.22 5.28
CA TYR A 17 1.61 -5.92 4.31
C TYR A 17 2.44 -7.01 4.98
N MET A 18 3.08 -6.73 6.11
CA MET A 18 3.85 -7.74 6.84
C MET A 18 2.96 -8.85 7.42
N ALA A 19 1.76 -8.53 7.90
CA ALA A 19 0.79 -9.53 8.34
C ALA A 19 0.38 -10.47 7.20
N LEU A 20 0.14 -9.94 5.99
CA LEU A 20 -0.17 -10.73 4.80
C LEU A 20 1.00 -11.64 4.39
N VAL A 21 2.24 -11.14 4.44
CA VAL A 21 3.44 -11.96 4.18
C VAL A 21 3.55 -13.11 5.19
N ARG A 22 3.37 -12.83 6.48
CA ARG A 22 3.38 -13.85 7.55
C ARG A 22 2.23 -14.85 7.43
N TRP A 23 1.07 -14.40 6.96
CA TRP A 23 -0.04 -15.30 6.69
C TRP A 23 0.28 -16.26 5.54
N ARG A 24 0.88 -15.75 4.45
CA ARG A 24 1.37 -16.59 3.35
C ARG A 24 2.40 -17.62 3.80
N SER A 25 3.34 -17.23 4.66
CA SER A 25 4.35 -18.16 5.22
C SER A 25 3.79 -19.11 6.30
N LYS A 26 2.50 -19.01 6.62
CA LYS A 26 1.82 -19.79 7.67
C LYS A 26 2.32 -19.50 9.10
N GLU A 27 3.03 -18.39 9.30
CA GLU A 27 3.42 -17.88 10.63
C GLU A 27 2.28 -17.15 11.34
N LEU A 28 1.20 -16.85 10.62
CA LEU A 28 0.01 -16.19 11.13
C LEU A 28 -1.22 -16.93 10.58
N GLU A 29 -2.24 -17.14 11.40
CA GLU A 29 -3.47 -17.82 10.95
C GLU A 29 -4.40 -16.92 10.13
N ARG A 30 -4.47 -15.63 10.50
CA ARG A 30 -5.30 -14.61 9.85
C ARG A 30 -4.76 -13.20 10.09
N VAL A 31 -5.04 -12.32 9.14
CA VAL A 31 -4.75 -10.87 9.28
C VAL A 31 -5.86 -10.20 10.09
N ASP A 32 -5.46 -9.37 11.06
CA ASP A 32 -6.36 -8.41 11.70
C ASP A 32 -6.43 -7.13 10.86
N TRP A 33 -7.64 -6.79 10.40
CA TRP A 33 -7.88 -5.63 9.54
C TRP A 33 -8.37 -4.40 10.31
N ALA A 34 -8.50 -4.48 11.64
CA ALA A 34 -9.05 -3.38 12.44
C ALA A 34 -8.22 -2.09 12.32
N GLY A 35 -6.89 -2.19 12.40
CA GLY A 35 -5.97 -1.05 12.24
C GLY A 35 -6.09 -0.43 10.85
N TRP A 36 -6.02 -1.26 9.81
CA TRP A 36 -6.20 -0.85 8.41
C TRP A 36 -7.51 -0.10 8.18
N ASN A 37 -8.64 -0.68 8.61
CA ASN A 37 -9.97 -0.09 8.45
C ASN A 37 -10.12 1.24 9.21
N ALA A 38 -9.56 1.33 10.43
CA ALA A 38 -9.59 2.55 11.21
C ALA A 38 -8.77 3.67 10.55
N ALA A 39 -7.63 3.35 9.95
CA ALA A 39 -6.83 4.33 9.22
C ALA A 39 -7.51 4.81 7.93
N LEU A 40 -8.16 3.90 7.18
CA LEU A 40 -8.96 4.28 6.01
C LEU A 40 -10.11 5.22 6.39
N ALA A 41 -10.83 4.93 7.48
CA ALA A 41 -11.91 5.80 7.96
C ALA A 41 -11.39 7.21 8.30
N ARG A 42 -10.21 7.31 8.92
CA ARG A 42 -9.58 8.62 9.20
C ARG A 42 -9.30 9.39 7.91
N VAL A 43 -8.78 8.73 6.87
CA VAL A 43 -8.54 9.38 5.57
C VAL A 43 -9.85 9.80 4.92
N GLN A 44 -10.91 9.00 4.99
CA GLN A 44 -12.23 9.36 4.45
C GLN A 44 -12.84 10.61 5.12
N LEU A 45 -12.53 10.85 6.40
CA LEU A 45 -13.05 12.00 7.15
C LEU A 45 -12.37 13.33 6.78
N VAL A 46 -11.09 13.31 6.42
CA VAL A 46 -10.28 14.54 6.26
C VAL A 46 -9.62 14.71 4.89
N GLY A 47 -9.61 13.66 4.07
CA GLY A 47 -9.00 13.64 2.76
C GLY A 47 -9.85 14.34 1.70
N SER A 48 -9.19 14.96 0.72
CA SER A 48 -9.87 15.37 -0.51
C SER A 48 -10.32 14.15 -1.32
N PRO A 49 -11.26 14.30 -2.28
CA PRO A 49 -11.72 13.20 -3.12
C PRO A 49 -10.58 12.40 -3.78
N SER A 50 -9.51 13.07 -4.24
CA SER A 50 -8.37 12.41 -4.89
C SER A 50 -7.54 11.57 -3.91
N ILE A 51 -7.39 12.00 -2.66
CA ILE A 51 -6.73 11.20 -1.62
C ILE A 51 -7.59 9.98 -1.27
N VAL A 52 -8.91 10.17 -1.11
CA VAL A 52 -9.83 9.08 -0.80
C VAL A 52 -9.85 8.04 -1.93
N GLU A 53 -9.90 8.47 -3.18
CA GLU A 53 -9.82 7.58 -4.34
C GLU A 53 -8.51 6.80 -4.39
N ALA A 54 -7.37 7.46 -4.12
CA ALA A 54 -6.08 6.79 -4.07
C ALA A 54 -5.99 5.77 -2.91
N ALA A 55 -6.58 6.09 -1.75
CA ALA A 55 -6.67 5.18 -0.61
C ALA A 55 -7.54 3.95 -0.92
N LEU A 56 -8.68 4.13 -1.60
CA LEU A 56 -9.52 3.03 -2.08
C LEU A 56 -8.78 2.14 -3.09
N GLY A 57 -7.96 2.74 -3.95
CA GLY A 57 -7.10 1.99 -4.86
C GLY A 57 -6.09 1.09 -4.13
N LEU A 58 -5.52 1.60 -3.03
CA LEU A 58 -4.61 0.82 -2.17
C LEU A 58 -5.34 -0.28 -1.39
N ASP A 59 -6.52 0.01 -0.85
CA ASP A 59 -7.39 -0.98 -0.20
C ASP A 59 -7.75 -2.14 -1.14
N SER A 60 -8.20 -1.82 -2.35
CA SER A 60 -8.50 -2.83 -3.37
C SER A 60 -7.29 -3.71 -3.69
N ALA A 61 -6.08 -3.14 -3.73
CA ALA A 61 -4.86 -3.93 -3.94
C ALA A 61 -4.59 -4.89 -2.77
N PHE A 62 -4.80 -4.48 -1.52
CA PHE A 62 -4.66 -5.38 -0.37
C PHE A 62 -5.71 -6.50 -0.34
N TRP A 63 -6.97 -6.21 -0.72
CA TRP A 63 -7.97 -7.27 -0.86
C TRP A 63 -7.56 -8.30 -1.91
N ARG A 64 -7.08 -7.87 -3.08
CA ARG A 64 -6.55 -8.78 -4.11
C ARG A 64 -5.34 -9.56 -3.62
N PHE A 65 -4.45 -8.91 -2.89
CA PHE A 65 -3.29 -9.54 -2.27
C PHE A 65 -3.71 -10.66 -1.31
N SER A 66 -4.70 -10.39 -0.46
CA SER A 66 -5.28 -11.37 0.46
C SER A 66 -5.98 -12.53 -0.25
N ALA A 67 -6.65 -12.25 -1.38
CA ALA A 67 -7.29 -13.27 -2.20
C ALA A 67 -6.23 -14.19 -2.86
N GLY A 68 -5.15 -13.61 -3.40
CA GLY A 68 -4.06 -14.38 -3.99
C GLY A 68 -3.39 -15.36 -3.01
N ILE A 69 -3.32 -15.01 -1.72
CA ILE A 69 -2.85 -15.96 -0.68
C ILE A 69 -3.80 -17.15 -0.56
N ARG A 70 -5.11 -16.91 -0.50
CA ARG A 70 -6.13 -17.99 -0.42
C ARG A 70 -6.14 -18.87 -1.66
N GLU A 71 -5.91 -18.26 -2.82
CA GLU A 71 -5.87 -18.92 -4.12
C GLU A 71 -4.52 -19.64 -4.39
N ASN A 72 -3.54 -19.51 -3.49
CA ASN A 72 -2.19 -20.06 -3.63
C ASN A 72 -1.53 -19.71 -4.98
N VAL A 73 -1.59 -18.44 -5.37
CA VAL A 73 -0.94 -17.97 -6.61
C VAL A 73 0.56 -18.28 -6.60
N ASP A 74 1.09 -18.55 -7.80
CA ASP A 74 2.51 -18.83 -7.99
C ASP A 74 3.40 -17.60 -7.71
N GLU A 75 4.72 -17.77 -7.80
CA GLU A 75 5.67 -16.67 -7.54
C GLU A 75 5.54 -15.50 -8.51
N VAL A 76 5.07 -15.74 -9.75
CA VAL A 76 4.85 -14.69 -10.74
C VAL A 76 3.63 -13.86 -10.36
N GLY A 77 2.50 -14.50 -10.09
CA GLY A 77 1.28 -13.85 -9.61
C GLY A 77 1.52 -13.13 -8.29
N TRP A 78 2.30 -13.74 -7.40
CA TRP A 78 2.70 -13.10 -6.14
C TRP A 78 3.50 -11.82 -6.35
N ARG A 79 4.48 -11.83 -7.27
CA ARG A 79 5.26 -10.65 -7.62
C ARG A 79 4.36 -9.53 -8.15
N GLN A 80 3.44 -9.86 -9.06
CA GLN A 80 2.48 -8.91 -9.63
C GLN A 80 1.59 -8.27 -8.56
N LEU A 81 1.10 -9.05 -7.59
CA LEU A 81 0.30 -8.52 -6.48
C LEU A 81 1.11 -7.56 -5.59
N ARG A 82 2.39 -7.86 -5.31
CA ARG A 82 3.29 -6.95 -4.58
C ARG A 82 3.55 -5.65 -5.34
N ASP A 83 3.83 -5.75 -6.63
CA ASP A 83 4.11 -4.59 -7.47
C ASP A 83 2.89 -3.67 -7.58
N GLU A 84 1.68 -4.24 -7.65
CA GLU A 84 0.44 -3.46 -7.65
C GLU A 84 0.22 -2.73 -6.31
N VAL A 85 0.48 -3.37 -5.16
CA VAL A 85 0.42 -2.69 -3.85
C VAL A 85 1.40 -1.52 -3.80
N GLU A 86 2.64 -1.70 -4.23
CA GLU A 86 3.65 -0.62 -4.25
C GLU A 86 3.25 0.52 -5.20
N LYS A 87 2.70 0.20 -6.38
CA LYS A 87 2.18 1.19 -7.32
C LYS A 87 1.05 2.01 -6.70
N ARG A 88 0.11 1.37 -6.00
CA ARG A 88 -0.99 2.08 -5.32
C ARG A 88 -0.51 2.91 -4.13
N ARG A 89 0.50 2.42 -3.40
CA ARG A 89 1.16 3.19 -2.34
C ARG A 89 1.79 4.47 -2.89
N LEU A 90 2.46 4.40 -4.04
CA LEU A 90 3.02 5.58 -4.71
C LEU A 90 1.93 6.55 -5.14
N ALA A 91 0.83 6.06 -5.72
CA ALA A 91 -0.31 6.89 -6.10
C ALA A 91 -0.90 7.65 -4.90
N PHE A 92 -1.10 6.96 -3.78
CA PHE A 92 -1.57 7.57 -2.53
C PHE A 92 -0.61 8.64 -2.02
N VAL A 93 0.70 8.37 -1.97
CA VAL A 93 1.72 9.35 -1.56
C VAL A 93 1.70 10.58 -2.46
N ASN A 94 1.60 10.40 -3.79
CA ASN A 94 1.53 11.53 -4.72
C ASN A 94 0.26 12.37 -4.53
N ALA A 95 -0.90 11.74 -4.32
CA ALA A 95 -2.15 12.46 -4.04
C ALA A 95 -2.03 13.29 -2.74
N ALA A 96 -1.49 12.69 -1.67
CA ALA A 96 -1.24 13.40 -0.42
C ALA A 96 -0.23 14.55 -0.58
N ARG A 97 0.86 14.33 -1.33
CA ARG A 97 1.89 15.34 -1.60
C ARG A 97 1.34 16.54 -2.35
N MET A 98 0.54 16.33 -3.39
CA MET A 98 -0.09 17.42 -4.15
C MET A 98 -0.95 18.31 -3.27
N GLN A 99 -1.64 17.75 -2.27
CA GLN A 99 -2.47 18.55 -1.36
C GLN A 99 -1.65 19.25 -0.27
N LEU A 100 -0.63 18.59 0.27
CA LEU A 100 0.23 19.16 1.32
C LEU A 100 1.25 20.16 0.77
N SER A 101 1.63 20.03 -0.50
CA SER A 101 2.58 20.89 -1.21
C SER A 101 2.24 20.92 -2.71
N PRO A 102 1.37 21.85 -3.15
CA PRO A 102 0.89 21.89 -4.54
C PRO A 102 1.96 22.10 -5.60
N SER A 103 3.12 22.67 -5.23
CA SER A 103 4.28 22.83 -6.11
C SER A 103 5.18 21.60 -6.16
N ALA A 104 4.92 20.57 -5.38
CA ALA A 104 5.75 19.36 -5.35
C ALA A 104 5.59 18.57 -6.65
N ALA A 105 6.71 18.25 -7.28
CA ALA A 105 6.73 17.33 -8.41
C ALA A 105 6.26 15.92 -8.00
N THR A 106 5.53 15.27 -8.91
CA THR A 106 5.13 13.86 -8.79
C THR A 106 6.35 12.97 -8.64
N LEU A 107 6.36 12.13 -7.61
CA LEU A 107 7.39 11.14 -7.41
C LEU A 107 7.24 10.02 -8.45
N ARG A 108 8.36 9.62 -9.06
CA ARG A 108 8.42 8.46 -9.94
C ARG A 108 8.65 7.14 -9.19
N ARG A 109 9.19 7.21 -7.97
CA ARG A 109 9.42 6.07 -7.08
C ARG A 109 9.33 6.47 -5.62
N LEU A 110 9.08 5.49 -4.76
CA LEU A 110 9.16 5.65 -3.31
C LEU A 110 10.63 5.57 -2.86
N VAL A 111 10.99 6.33 -1.82
CA VAL A 111 12.32 6.28 -1.20
C VAL A 111 12.49 4.98 -0.41
N GLY A 112 13.72 4.51 -0.24
CA GLY A 112 14.04 3.28 0.48
C GLY A 112 13.89 1.97 -0.32
N LYS A 113 13.44 2.03 -1.58
CA LYS A 113 13.52 0.90 -2.52
C LYS A 113 14.92 0.93 -3.19
N PRO A 114 15.67 -0.20 -3.22
CA PRO A 114 16.89 -0.29 -4.01
C PRO A 114 16.56 0.03 -5.47
N GLU A 115 17.49 0.66 -6.19
CA GLU A 115 17.31 0.84 -7.63
C GLU A 115 17.21 -0.53 -8.29
N GLU A 116 16.32 -0.67 -9.26
CA GLU A 116 16.26 -1.84 -10.14
C GLU A 116 17.47 -1.79 -11.10
N THR A 117 18.67 -1.73 -10.54
CA THR A 117 19.91 -1.78 -11.31
C THR A 117 20.15 -3.25 -11.63
N ASN A 118 19.71 -3.68 -12.82
CA ASN A 118 20.08 -4.91 -13.52
C ASN A 118 20.56 -6.09 -12.63
N GLN A 119 19.62 -6.84 -12.04
CA GLN A 119 19.89 -8.23 -11.64
C GLN A 119 19.69 -9.18 -12.83
N SER A 120 20.29 -8.82 -13.98
CA SER A 120 20.44 -9.68 -15.15
C SER A 120 21.91 -10.07 -15.30
N THR A 121 22.51 -10.62 -14.24
CA THR A 121 23.73 -11.43 -14.37
C THR A 121 23.85 -12.30 -13.14
N LEU A 122 23.50 -13.58 -13.29
CA LEU A 122 24.25 -14.78 -12.88
C LEU A 122 23.38 -16.02 -13.17
#